data_AF-A0A6P8IPK2-F1
#
_entry.id   AF-A0A6P8IPK2-F1
#
_cell.length_a   1.000
_cell.length_b   1.000
_cell.length_c   1.000
_cell.angle_alpha   90.00
_cell.angle_beta   90.00
_cell.angle_gamma   90.00
#
_symmetry.space_group_name_H-M   'P 1'
#
loop_
_entity.id
_entity.type
_entity.pdbx_description
1 polymer ?
#
loop_
_entity_poly.entity_id
_entity_poly.type
_entity_poly.pdbx_seq_one_letter_code
_entity_poly.pdbx_strand_id
1 'polypeptide(L)'
;MTLGQLDANLRRFYPEARKTTGEMYSKKTLLGFRHAIERYMNQPPLNRGLKLSTDPRFNRSYEMLDAQLVQMKRKNKEDTQHKPVIENQDLLKLKTSKALSLNDPWSMLRNVWFHLILFFCRRGREGQRELKTSSLKFEVVQAGDPTLQWRTTNRPRTTRAA
;
A
#
# COMPACT_ATOMS: atom_id res chain seq x y z
N MET A 1 9.67 31.90 -6.76
CA MET A 1 10.56 30.73 -7.00
C MET A 1 10.48 30.32 -8.45
N THR A 2 11.60 30.38 -9.17
CA THR A 2 11.67 29.98 -10.59
C THR A 2 11.76 28.46 -10.73
N LEU A 3 11.46 27.91 -11.91
CA LEU A 3 11.57 26.47 -12.16
C LEU A 3 13.02 25.97 -12.05
N GLY A 4 13.99 26.76 -12.49
CA GLY A 4 15.42 26.42 -12.35
C GLY A 4 15.89 26.40 -10.89
N GLN A 5 15.40 27.32 -10.05
CA GLN A 5 15.66 27.27 -8.61
C GLN A 5 15.03 26.02 -7.97
N LEU A 6 13.84 25.62 -8.42
CA LEU A 6 13.20 24.39 -7.96
C LEU A 6 14.01 23.16 -8.33
N ASP A 7 14.46 23.05 -9.57
CA ASP A 7 15.34 21.95 -10.01
C ASP A 7 16.64 21.89 -9.19
N ALA A 8 17.29 23.03 -8.96
CA ALA A 8 18.50 23.09 -8.13
C ALA A 8 18.25 22.63 -6.69
N ASN A 9 17.14 23.05 -6.10
CA ASN A 9 16.77 22.64 -4.74
C ASN A 9 16.42 21.14 -4.68
N LEU A 10 15.67 20.63 -5.65
CA LEU A 10 15.32 19.20 -5.72
C LEU A 10 16.56 18.32 -5.90
N ARG A 11 17.52 18.78 -6.71
CA ARG A 11 18.80 18.11 -6.90
C ARG A 11 19.59 17.98 -5.59
N ARG A 12 19.56 18.97 -4.69
CA ARG A 12 20.19 18.88 -3.36
C ARG A 12 19.35 18.07 -2.39
N PHE A 13 18.04 18.22 -2.46
CA PHE A 13 17.10 17.55 -1.57
C PHE A 13 17.19 16.02 -1.64
N TYR A 14 17.16 15.41 -2.82
CA TYR A 14 17.15 13.94 -2.93
C TYR A 14 18.35 13.23 -2.28
N PRO A 15 19.61 13.65 -2.50
CA PRO A 15 20.77 13.04 -1.85
C PRO A 15 20.94 13.44 -0.40
N GLU A 16 20.36 14.54 0.07
CA GLU A 16 20.48 15.04 1.46
C GLU A 16 19.33 14.60 2.36
N ALA A 17 18.18 14.21 1.81
CA ALA A 17 17.02 13.81 2.59
C ALA A 17 17.34 12.61 3.50
N ARG A 18 17.18 12.79 4.81
CA ARG A 18 17.35 11.76 5.84
C ARG A 18 16.14 11.67 6.75
N LYS A 19 15.96 10.50 7.36
CA LYS A 19 15.07 10.32 8.52
C LYS A 19 15.63 11.09 9.73
N THR A 20 14.82 11.26 10.76
CA THR A 20 15.27 11.79 12.06
C THR A 20 16.44 11.00 12.67
N THR A 21 16.55 9.71 12.33
CA THR A 21 17.66 8.84 12.73
C THR A 21 18.96 9.06 11.94
N GLY A 22 18.96 9.94 10.94
CA GLY A 22 20.10 10.16 10.04
C GLY A 22 20.22 9.15 8.90
N GLU A 23 19.32 8.15 8.82
CA GLU A 23 19.31 7.16 7.74
C GLU A 23 18.75 7.70 6.42
N MET A 24 19.20 7.11 5.31
CA MET A 24 18.61 7.33 3.98
C MET A 24 17.13 6.90 3.95
N TYR A 25 16.32 7.63 3.20
CA TYR A 25 14.96 7.20 2.88
C TYR A 25 14.94 6.03 1.89
N SER A 26 13.86 5.25 1.93
CA SER A 26 13.62 4.20 0.93
C SER A 26 13.31 4.80 -0.44
N LYS A 27 13.55 4.04 -1.51
CA LYS A 27 13.13 4.39 -2.88
C LYS A 27 11.66 4.81 -2.96
N LYS A 28 10.75 4.04 -2.34
CA LYS A 28 9.31 4.34 -2.36
C LYS A 28 9.02 5.70 -1.72
N THR A 29 9.75 6.05 -0.65
CA THR A 29 9.60 7.34 0.03
C THR A 29 10.10 8.50 -0.82
N LEU A 30 11.29 8.39 -1.44
CA LEU A 30 11.82 9.45 -2.31
C LEU A 30 10.93 9.70 -3.54
N LEU A 31 10.42 8.64 -4.16
CA LEU A 31 9.40 8.75 -5.22
C LEU A 31 8.11 9.38 -4.69
N GLY A 32 7.70 9.02 -3.48
CA GLY A 32 6.56 9.63 -2.79
C GLY A 32 6.73 11.14 -2.61
N PHE A 33 7.91 11.62 -2.23
CA PHE A 33 8.20 13.06 -2.15
C PHE A 33 8.07 13.74 -3.51
N ARG A 34 8.64 13.16 -4.57
CA ARG A 34 8.49 13.68 -5.94
C ARG A 34 7.00 13.83 -6.32
N HIS A 35 6.21 12.80 -6.10
CA HIS A 35 4.78 12.81 -6.42
C HIS A 35 3.98 13.79 -5.55
N ALA A 36 4.34 13.94 -4.28
CA ALA A 36 3.71 14.91 -3.39
C ALA A 36 3.98 16.35 -3.83
N ILE A 37 5.22 16.65 -4.22
CA ILE A 37 5.61 17.98 -4.72
C ILE A 37 4.94 18.26 -6.06
N GLU A 38 4.96 17.29 -6.99
CA GLU A 38 4.27 17.41 -8.28
C GLU A 38 2.78 17.68 -8.09
N ARG A 39 2.11 16.92 -7.20
CA ARG A 39 0.70 17.13 -6.88
C ARG A 39 0.46 18.53 -6.31
N TYR A 40 1.26 18.97 -5.35
CA TYR A 40 1.12 20.29 -4.74
C TYR A 40 1.23 21.41 -5.78
N MET A 41 2.18 21.32 -6.71
CA MET A 41 2.37 22.33 -7.77
C MET A 41 1.24 22.35 -8.81
N ASN A 42 0.56 21.21 -9.00
CA ASN A 42 -0.50 21.05 -9.98
C ASN A 42 -1.89 21.27 -9.40
N GLN A 43 -2.05 21.28 -8.08
CA GLN A 43 -3.31 21.61 -7.44
C GLN A 43 -3.56 23.13 -7.43
N PRO A 44 -4.84 23.55 -7.34
CA PRO A 44 -5.17 24.95 -7.11
C PRO A 44 -4.51 25.48 -5.83
N PRO A 45 -4.01 26.73 -5.81
CA PRO A 45 -4.15 27.77 -6.84
C PRO A 45 -3.05 27.77 -7.92
N LEU A 46 -2.03 26.91 -7.81
CA LEU A 46 -0.82 26.97 -8.62
C LEU A 46 -1.02 26.47 -10.06
N ASN A 47 -1.80 25.40 -10.25
CA ASN A 47 -2.21 24.84 -11.55
C ASN A 47 -1.09 24.77 -12.62
N ARG A 48 0.13 24.41 -12.23
CA ARG A 48 1.30 24.56 -13.13
C ARG A 48 1.43 23.47 -14.21
N GLY A 49 0.67 22.38 -14.11
CA GLY A 49 0.69 21.28 -15.08
C GLY A 49 2.07 20.64 -15.27
N LEU A 50 2.92 20.66 -14.24
CA LEU A 50 4.30 20.17 -14.29
C LEU A 50 4.36 18.66 -14.11
N LYS A 51 5.34 18.04 -14.78
CA LYS A 51 5.64 16.62 -14.61
C LYS A 51 7.13 16.44 -14.39
N LEU A 52 7.53 16.30 -13.12
CA LEU A 52 8.92 16.33 -12.68
C LEU A 52 9.75 15.17 -13.24
N SER A 53 9.11 14.10 -13.72
CA SER A 53 9.77 12.93 -14.29
C SER A 53 10.07 13.02 -15.79
N THR A 54 9.38 13.89 -16.53
CA THR A 54 9.48 13.95 -17.99
C THR A 54 9.82 15.33 -18.52
N ASP A 55 9.63 16.37 -17.71
CA ASP A 55 9.88 17.74 -18.10
C ASP A 55 11.40 18.02 -18.17
N PRO A 56 11.93 18.44 -19.33
CA PRO A 56 13.36 18.72 -19.52
C PRO A 56 13.93 19.76 -18.55
N ARG A 57 13.07 20.66 -18.03
CA ARG A 57 13.47 21.69 -17.06
C ARG A 57 13.92 21.12 -15.71
N PHE A 58 13.57 19.87 -15.43
CA PHE A 58 13.91 19.16 -14.20
C PHE A 58 14.94 18.03 -14.41
N ASN A 59 15.64 18.01 -15.55
CA ASN A 59 16.52 16.90 -15.90
C ASN A 59 17.64 16.67 -14.86
N ARG A 60 18.21 17.74 -14.29
CA ARG A 60 19.32 17.61 -13.32
C ARG A 60 18.88 16.99 -11.99
N SER A 61 17.70 17.38 -11.50
CA SER A 61 17.13 16.76 -10.30
C SER A 61 16.66 15.33 -10.55
N TYR A 62 16.14 15.04 -11.75
CA TYR A 62 15.79 13.68 -12.17
C TYR A 62 17.01 12.75 -12.22
N GLU A 63 18.08 13.16 -12.89
CA GLU A 63 19.34 12.39 -12.97
C GLU A 63 19.92 12.11 -11.57
N MET A 64 19.87 13.10 -10.67
CA MET A 64 20.34 12.91 -9.30
C MET A 64 19.47 11.92 -8.52
N LEU A 65 18.15 12.00 -8.66
CA LEU A 65 17.25 11.03 -8.06
C LEU A 65 17.54 9.64 -8.61
N ASP A 66 17.69 9.48 -9.92
CA ASP A 66 17.97 8.19 -10.54
C ASP A 66 19.31 7.61 -10.08
N ALA A 67 20.37 8.41 -10.02
CA ALA A 67 21.66 8.01 -9.47
C ALA A 67 21.55 7.51 -8.02
N GLN A 68 20.76 8.18 -7.17
CA GLN A 68 20.46 7.73 -5.82
C GLN A 68 19.70 6.39 -5.80
N LEU A 69 18.72 6.21 -6.70
CA LEU A 69 17.99 4.94 -6.83
C LEU A 69 18.93 3.79 -7.25
N VAL A 70 19.80 4.02 -8.24
CA VAL A 70 20.80 3.04 -8.67
C VAL A 70 21.78 2.70 -7.54
N GLN A 71 22.21 3.69 -6.76
CA GLN A 71 23.08 3.45 -5.60
C GLN A 71 22.36 2.60 -4.53
N MET A 72 21.07 2.83 -4.29
CA MET A 72 20.29 2.03 -3.34
C MET A 72 20.08 0.59 -3.83
N LYS A 73 19.87 0.38 -5.13
CA LYS A 73 19.85 -0.96 -5.75
C LYS A 73 21.12 -1.73 -5.47
N ARG A 74 22.28 -1.11 -5.74
CA ARG A 74 23.59 -1.73 -5.50
C ARG A 74 23.83 -2.10 -4.04
N LYS A 75 23.23 -1.37 -3.10
CA LYS A 75 23.32 -1.63 -1.67
C LYS A 75 22.27 -2.65 -1.16
N ASN A 76 21.50 -3.29 -2.05
CA ASN A 76 20.40 -4.20 -1.71
C ASN A 76 19.36 -3.62 -0.74
N LYS A 77 19.24 -2.28 -0.69
CA LYS A 77 18.25 -1.59 0.17
C LYS A 77 16.87 -1.43 -0.49
N GLU A 78 16.67 -2.05 -1.65
CA GLU A 78 15.38 -2.04 -2.35
C GLU A 78 14.42 -3.14 -1.87
N ASP A 79 14.92 -4.18 -1.20
CA ASP A 79 14.10 -5.35 -0.97
C ASP A 79 12.97 -5.05 0.01
N THR A 80 11.75 -5.35 -0.44
CA THR A 80 10.57 -5.18 0.39
C THR A 80 10.55 -6.37 1.32
N GLN A 81 10.91 -6.18 2.59
CA GLN A 81 10.74 -7.24 3.58
C GLN A 81 9.26 -7.61 3.67
N HIS A 82 8.95 -8.77 3.10
CA HIS A 82 7.62 -9.36 3.21
C HIS A 82 7.42 -9.82 4.65
N LYS A 83 6.20 -9.63 5.16
CA LYS A 83 5.81 -10.22 6.43
C LYS A 83 5.96 -11.76 6.30
N PRO A 84 6.43 -12.44 7.35
CA PRO A 84 6.48 -13.90 7.33
C PRO A 84 5.08 -14.46 7.08
N VAL A 85 5.04 -15.65 6.46
CA VAL A 85 3.79 -16.39 6.27
C VAL A 85 3.24 -16.75 7.65
N ILE A 86 1.92 -16.63 7.82
CA ILE A 86 1.28 -17.08 9.07
C ILE A 86 1.26 -18.61 9.04
N GLU A 87 1.96 -19.24 9.96
CA GLU A 87 2.02 -20.70 10.04
C GLU A 87 0.70 -21.30 10.52
N ASN A 88 0.42 -22.54 10.11
CA ASN A 88 -0.79 -23.25 10.53
C ASN A 88 -0.89 -23.41 12.05
N GLN A 89 0.25 -23.56 12.74
CA GLN A 89 0.30 -23.64 14.20
C GLN A 89 -0.17 -22.34 14.86
N ASP A 90 0.21 -21.20 14.29
CA ASP A 90 -0.21 -19.90 14.80
C ASP A 90 -1.67 -19.60 14.48
N LEU A 91 -2.17 -20.06 13.32
CA LEU A 91 -3.61 -20.04 13.03
C LEU A 91 -4.41 -20.86 14.03
N LEU A 92 -3.91 -22.03 14.44
CA LEU A 92 -4.54 -22.85 15.47
C LEU A 92 -4.57 -22.14 16.82
N LYS A 93 -3.45 -21.55 17.25
CA LYS A 93 -3.39 -20.75 18.50
C LYS A 93 -4.36 -19.57 18.46
N LEU A 94 -4.48 -18.89 17.33
CA LEU A 94 -5.42 -17.78 17.16
C LEU A 94 -6.87 -18.26 17.30
N LYS A 95 -7.22 -19.39 16.67
CA LYS A 95 -8.57 -19.98 16.75
C LYS A 95 -8.94 -20.45 18.15
N THR A 96 -7.99 -20.99 18.92
CA THR A 96 -8.23 -21.45 20.31
C THR A 96 -8.15 -20.34 21.34
N SER A 97 -7.65 -19.16 20.96
CA SER A 97 -7.55 -18.00 21.86
C SER A 97 -8.90 -17.36 22.14
N LYS A 98 -9.01 -16.68 23.29
CA LYS A 98 -10.16 -15.82 23.61
C LYS A 98 -10.34 -14.65 22.63
N ALA A 99 -9.30 -14.28 21.87
CA ALA A 99 -9.32 -13.12 20.98
C ALA A 99 -10.22 -13.33 19.76
N LEU A 100 -10.34 -14.58 19.27
CA LEU A 100 -11.20 -14.97 18.14
C LEU A 100 -12.32 -15.94 18.58
N SER A 101 -12.70 -15.90 19.86
CA SER A 101 -13.78 -16.73 20.40
C SER A 101 -15.13 -16.41 19.74
N LEU A 102 -16.06 -17.36 19.79
CA LEU A 102 -17.45 -17.17 19.37
C LEU A 102 -18.37 -16.79 20.55
N ASN A 103 -17.85 -16.84 21.78
CA ASN A 103 -18.66 -16.67 23.00
C ASN A 103 -18.80 -15.20 23.44
N ASP A 104 -18.04 -14.27 22.85
CA ASP A 104 -18.12 -12.84 23.15
C ASP A 104 -18.31 -12.04 21.84
N PRO A 105 -19.29 -11.11 21.78
CA PRO A 105 -19.57 -10.35 20.56
C PRO A 105 -18.37 -9.64 19.95
N TRP A 106 -17.45 -9.13 20.78
CA TRP A 106 -16.24 -8.45 20.29
C TRP A 106 -15.23 -9.43 19.72
N SER A 107 -15.03 -10.57 20.38
CA SER A 107 -14.18 -11.65 19.87
C SER A 107 -14.71 -12.25 18.57
N MET A 108 -16.04 -12.38 18.44
CA MET A 108 -16.70 -12.84 17.22
C MET A 108 -16.51 -11.84 16.08
N LEU A 109 -16.66 -10.53 16.34
CA LEU A 109 -16.41 -9.49 15.34
C LEU A 109 -14.95 -9.53 14.83
N ARG A 110 -13.99 -9.70 15.74
CA ARG A 110 -12.56 -9.86 15.38
C ARG A 110 -12.32 -11.11 14.55
N ASN A 111 -12.97 -12.22 14.89
CA ASN A 111 -12.91 -13.46 14.13
C ASN A 111 -13.39 -13.26 12.68
N VAL A 112 -14.56 -12.63 12.49
CA VAL A 112 -15.09 -12.32 11.15
C VAL A 112 -14.14 -11.42 10.38
N TRP A 113 -13.64 -10.33 11.00
CA TRP A 113 -12.68 -9.43 10.36
C TRP A 113 -11.38 -10.12 9.96
N PHE A 114 -10.85 -11.00 10.81
CA PHE A 114 -9.64 -11.77 10.52
C PHE A 114 -9.81 -12.62 9.26
N HIS A 115 -10.89 -13.40 9.17
CA HIS A 115 -11.16 -14.25 8.00
C HIS A 115 -11.39 -13.43 6.73
N LEU A 116 -12.13 -12.31 6.82
CA LEU A 116 -12.36 -11.44 5.67
C LEU A 116 -11.05 -10.86 5.12
N ILE A 117 -10.14 -10.43 5.98
CA ILE A 117 -8.83 -9.89 5.56
C ILE A 117 -7.95 -11.01 5.01
N LEU A 118 -7.89 -12.16 5.68
CA LEU A 118 -7.03 -13.27 5.32
C LEU A 118 -7.37 -13.82 3.94
N PHE A 119 -8.65 -14.00 3.63
CA PHE A 119 -9.09 -14.61 2.39
C PHE A 119 -9.28 -13.59 1.25
N PHE A 120 -9.93 -12.45 1.51
CA PHE A 120 -10.21 -11.50 0.43
C PHE A 120 -9.06 -10.50 0.19
N CYS A 121 -8.07 -10.43 1.09
CA CYS A 121 -6.91 -9.53 0.99
C CYS A 121 -7.27 -8.06 0.72
N ARG A 122 -8.47 -7.61 1.13
CA ARG A 122 -8.88 -6.20 0.95
C ARG A 122 -8.09 -5.33 1.92
N ARG A 123 -7.21 -4.50 1.37
CA ARG A 123 -6.41 -3.55 2.13
C ARG A 123 -7.25 -2.35 2.55
N GLY A 124 -7.13 -1.96 3.82
CA GLY A 124 -7.42 -0.60 4.27
C GLY A 124 -8.81 -0.34 4.83
N ARG A 125 -9.00 0.91 5.29
CA ARG A 125 -10.20 1.41 5.96
C ARG A 125 -11.43 1.48 5.05
N GLU A 126 -11.25 1.72 3.76
CA GLU A 126 -12.33 1.98 2.80
C GLU A 126 -13.13 0.70 2.49
N GLY A 127 -12.45 -0.38 2.11
CA GLY A 127 -13.11 -1.64 1.76
C GLY A 127 -13.82 -2.35 2.91
N GLN A 128 -13.43 -2.08 4.16
CA GLN A 128 -14.08 -2.66 5.35
C GLN A 128 -15.26 -1.79 5.84
N ARG A 129 -15.15 -0.45 5.77
CA ARG A 129 -16.23 0.45 6.20
C ARG A 129 -17.45 0.40 5.30
N GLU A 130 -17.23 0.18 4.01
CA GLU A 130 -18.29 0.11 3.00
C GLU A 130 -18.87 -1.30 2.85
N LEU A 131 -18.37 -2.28 3.59
CA LEU A 131 -18.88 -3.65 3.57
C LEU A 131 -20.32 -3.67 4.08
N LYS A 132 -21.22 -4.14 3.21
CA LYS A 132 -22.63 -4.37 3.53
C LYS A 132 -22.91 -5.87 3.50
N THR A 133 -23.98 -6.30 4.14
CA THR A 133 -24.46 -7.69 4.07
C THR A 133 -24.72 -8.13 2.62
N SER A 134 -25.14 -7.21 1.75
CA SER A 134 -25.35 -7.43 0.32
C SER A 134 -24.06 -7.55 -0.51
N SER A 135 -22.89 -7.24 0.06
CA SER A 135 -21.60 -7.37 -0.61
C SER A 135 -21.11 -8.82 -0.68
N LEU A 136 -21.69 -9.73 0.10
CA LEU A 136 -21.33 -11.15 0.13
C LEU A 136 -22.42 -11.98 -0.57
N LYS A 137 -22.00 -12.91 -1.42
CA LYS A 137 -22.89 -13.88 -2.07
C LYS A 137 -22.32 -15.27 -1.96
N PHE A 138 -23.17 -16.22 -1.61
CA PHE A 138 -22.83 -17.64 -1.70
C PHE A 138 -23.10 -18.11 -3.12
N GLU A 139 -22.08 -18.72 -3.73
CA GLU A 139 -22.23 -19.44 -4.99
C GLU A 139 -21.95 -20.91 -4.75
N VAL A 140 -22.95 -21.73 -5.08
CA VAL A 140 -22.83 -23.19 -5.12
C VAL A 140 -22.42 -23.55 -6.54
N VAL A 141 -21.19 -24.03 -6.70
CA VAL A 141 -20.75 -24.61 -7.97
C VAL A 141 -21.31 -26.02 -8.04
N GLN A 142 -21.88 -26.43 -9.18
CA GLN A 142 -22.71 -27.63 -9.36
C GLN A 142 -22.10 -28.98 -8.93
N ALA A 143 -20.85 -29.02 -8.44
CA ALA A 143 -20.21 -30.21 -7.86
C ALA A 143 -19.08 -29.88 -6.85
N GLY A 144 -19.12 -28.74 -6.15
CA GLY A 144 -18.03 -28.33 -5.25
C GLY A 144 -18.49 -27.62 -3.99
N ASP A 145 -17.56 -27.45 -3.05
CA ASP A 145 -17.80 -26.74 -1.79
C ASP A 145 -18.36 -25.33 -2.03
N PRO A 146 -19.30 -24.86 -1.19
CA PRO A 146 -19.87 -23.53 -1.33
C PRO A 146 -18.77 -22.47 -1.27
N THR A 147 -18.72 -21.60 -2.28
CA THR A 147 -17.74 -20.52 -2.33
C THR A 147 -18.38 -19.21 -1.92
N LEU A 148 -17.64 -18.40 -1.16
CA LEU A 148 -18.06 -17.07 -0.77
C LEU A 148 -17.47 -16.05 -1.76
N GLN A 149 -18.33 -15.38 -2.50
CA GLN A 149 -17.96 -14.30 -3.40
C GLN A 149 -18.17 -12.95 -2.72
N TRP A 150 -17.15 -12.10 -2.82
CA TRP A 150 -17.30 -10.69 -2.49
C TRP A 150 -17.56 -9.88 -3.77
N ARG A 151 -18.74 -9.26 -3.86
CA ARG A 151 -19.16 -8.40 -4.97
C ARG A 151 -18.65 -6.97 -4.75
N THR A 152 -17.74 -6.49 -5.60
CA THR A 152 -17.41 -5.05 -5.71
C THR A 152 -17.73 -4.49 -7.08
N THR A 153 -17.97 -3.18 -7.13
CA THR A 153 -18.10 -2.38 -8.36
C THR A 153 -16.86 -2.46 -9.26
N ASN A 154 -15.69 -2.76 -8.70
CA ASN A 154 -14.46 -3.03 -9.43
C ASN A 154 -13.93 -4.44 -9.10
N ARG A 155 -14.16 -5.37 -10.04
CA ARG A 155 -13.71 -6.78 -10.14
C ARG A 155 -14.04 -7.72 -8.95
N PRO A 156 -14.79 -8.82 -9.17
CA PRO A 156 -15.05 -9.83 -8.13
C PRO A 156 -13.77 -10.61 -7.77
N ARG A 157 -13.65 -11.02 -6.50
CA ARG A 157 -12.66 -12.01 -6.02
C ARG A 157 -13.40 -13.12 -5.30
N THR A 158 -13.04 -14.36 -5.64
CA THR A 158 -13.66 -15.58 -5.11
C THR A 158 -12.65 -16.29 -4.22
N THR A 159 -13.11 -16.78 -3.06
CA THR A 159 -12.31 -17.62 -2.16
C THR A 159 -13.13 -18.85 -1.79
N ARG A 160 -12.49 -20.02 -1.69
CA ARG A 160 -13.16 -21.22 -1.15
C ARG A 160 -13.46 -21.01 0.32
N ALA A 161 -14.65 -21.42 0.77
CA ALA A 161 -14.94 -21.52 2.19
C ALA A 161 -14.15 -22.71 2.77
N ALA A 162 -13.62 -22.55 3.98
CA ALA A 162 -12.95 -23.61 4.74
C ALA A 162 -13.94 -24.31 5.65
#